data_AF-A0A3P6TU54-F1
#
_entry.id   AF-A0A3P6TU54-F1
#
_cell.length_a   1.000
_cell.length_b   1.000
_cell.length_c   1.000
_cell.angle_alpha   90.00
_cell.angle_beta   90.00
_cell.angle_gamma   90.00
#
_symmetry.space_group_name_H-M   'P 1'
#
loop_
_entity.id
_entity.type
_entity.pdbx_description
1 polymer ?
#
loop_
_entity_poly.entity_id
_entity_poly.type
_entity_poly.pdbx_seq_one_letter_code
_entity_poly.pdbx_strand_id
1 'polypeptide(L)'
;MILMLETPTDDSVEVSIAFLKECGAKLAEVSPRALDTIFTRLRGILQDGDASNLDKRVQYMIEVVMAIRKDKFKAYPAVLEELDLIDEDDQITHTLSLEDAINPENELNVFKMDPEFEKNEKQYEEIRAEIIGDADDSDEEGSDDEEGSGGEVDEEGGAAAAPSGTTEIIDNTEQNLVAFRREVYLTIQSSLDFQEAAH
;
A
#
# COMPACT_ATOMS: atom_id res chain seq x y z
N MET A 1 -13.77 -17.60 10.98
CA MET A 1 -12.79 -18.48 11.68
C MET A 1 -13.37 -19.26 12.84
N ILE A 2 -14.08 -18.64 13.78
CA ILE A 2 -14.59 -19.34 14.97
C ILE A 2 -15.49 -20.52 14.60
N LEU A 3 -16.37 -20.35 13.60
CA LEU A 3 -17.20 -21.40 13.02
C LEU A 3 -16.39 -22.61 12.53
N MET A 4 -15.29 -22.38 11.80
CA MET A 4 -14.45 -23.46 11.25
C MET A 4 -13.66 -24.23 12.33
N LEU A 5 -13.38 -23.57 13.46
CA LEU A 5 -12.64 -24.15 14.59
C LEU A 5 -13.55 -24.73 15.66
N GLU A 6 -14.88 -24.70 15.48
CA GLU A 6 -15.85 -25.29 16.41
C GLU A 6 -15.81 -26.82 16.39
N THR A 7 -15.81 -27.39 15.19
CA THR A 7 -15.56 -28.82 14.93
C THR A 7 -14.29 -28.95 14.08
N PRO A 8 -13.11 -29.16 14.69
CA PRO A 8 -11.86 -29.22 13.97
C PRO A 8 -11.78 -30.50 13.13
N THR A 9 -11.79 -30.36 11.81
CA THR A 9 -11.43 -31.41 10.85
C THR A 9 -10.11 -31.02 10.18
N ASP A 10 -9.43 -31.97 9.54
CA ASP A 10 -8.16 -31.67 8.86
C ASP A 10 -8.32 -30.53 7.85
N ASP A 11 -9.41 -30.55 7.05
CA ASP A 11 -9.71 -29.53 6.05
C ASP A 11 -10.10 -28.19 6.67
N SER A 12 -10.92 -28.19 7.74
CA SER A 12 -11.38 -26.93 8.34
C SER A 12 -10.23 -26.18 9.02
N VAL A 13 -9.30 -26.92 9.62
CA VAL A 13 -8.10 -26.36 10.24
C VAL A 13 -7.13 -25.86 9.16
N GLU A 14 -6.95 -26.59 8.06
CA GLU A 14 -6.11 -26.14 6.94
C GLU A 14 -6.61 -24.82 6.34
N VAL A 15 -7.90 -24.73 6.04
CA VAL A 15 -8.52 -23.49 5.51
C VAL A 15 -8.39 -22.35 6.53
N SER A 16 -8.58 -22.64 7.82
CA SER A 16 -8.43 -21.63 8.88
C SER A 16 -7.00 -21.12 8.97
N ILE A 17 -6.00 -22.00 8.84
CA ILE A 17 -4.58 -21.63 8.85
C ILE A 17 -4.21 -20.81 7.62
N ALA A 18 -4.66 -21.22 6.43
CA ALA A 18 -4.44 -20.47 5.20
C ALA A 18 -5.02 -19.06 5.32
N PHE A 19 -6.27 -18.94 5.76
CA PHE A 19 -6.92 -17.65 5.99
C PHE A 19 -6.16 -16.80 7.03
N LEU A 20 -5.67 -17.42 8.11
CA LEU A 20 -4.93 -16.72 9.17
C LEU A 20 -3.54 -16.23 8.73
N LYS A 21 -2.91 -16.88 7.76
CA LYS A 21 -1.66 -16.39 7.18
C LYS A 21 -1.86 -15.07 6.44
N GLU A 22 -2.91 -14.99 5.62
CA GLU A 22 -3.19 -13.82 4.79
C GLU A 22 -3.74 -12.64 5.62
N CYS A 23 -4.75 -12.85 6.47
CA CYS A 23 -5.38 -11.76 7.23
C CYS A 23 -4.80 -11.52 8.64
N GLY A 24 -3.85 -12.36 9.07
CA GLY A 24 -3.36 -12.36 10.45
C GLY A 24 -2.66 -11.07 10.87
N ALA A 25 -1.91 -10.43 9.96
CA ALA A 25 -1.27 -9.15 10.20
C ALA A 25 -2.29 -8.05 10.50
N LYS A 26 -3.29 -7.87 9.62
CA LYS A 26 -4.35 -6.86 9.81
C LYS A 26 -5.20 -7.13 11.06
N LEU A 27 -5.50 -8.40 11.34
CA LEU A 27 -6.20 -8.78 12.57
C LEU A 27 -5.40 -8.46 13.84
N ALA A 28 -4.06 -8.53 13.79
CA ALA A 28 -3.21 -8.18 14.92
C ALA A 28 -3.27 -6.67 15.24
N GLU A 29 -3.43 -5.83 14.22
CA GLU A 29 -3.56 -4.38 14.34
C GLU A 29 -4.96 -3.96 14.82
N VAL A 30 -6.01 -4.48 14.18
CA VAL A 30 -7.39 -4.05 14.42
C VAL A 30 -8.01 -4.74 15.64
N SER A 31 -7.75 -6.05 15.83
CA SER A 31 -8.39 -6.84 16.89
C SER A 31 -7.46 -7.91 17.48
N PRO A 32 -6.42 -7.48 18.24
CA PRO A 32 -5.44 -8.41 18.83
C PRO A 32 -6.08 -9.43 19.79
N ARG A 33 -7.16 -9.05 20.49
CA ARG A 33 -7.88 -9.94 21.42
C ARG A 33 -8.60 -11.08 20.70
N ALA A 34 -9.18 -10.80 19.53
CA ALA A 34 -9.82 -11.83 18.72
C ALA A 34 -8.77 -12.81 18.18
N LEU A 35 -7.64 -12.28 17.71
CA LEU A 35 -6.51 -13.07 17.25
C LEU A 35 -5.97 -13.99 18.36
N ASP A 36 -5.78 -13.47 19.57
CA ASP A 36 -5.36 -14.25 20.74
C ASP A 36 -6.28 -15.42 21.04
N THR A 37 -7.58 -15.19 20.93
CA THR A 37 -8.61 -16.22 21.16
C THR A 37 -8.48 -17.35 20.13
N ILE A 38 -8.28 -17.01 18.85
CA ILE A 38 -8.08 -17.98 17.77
C ILE A 38 -6.82 -18.82 18.02
N PHE A 39 -5.70 -18.20 18.34
CA PHE A 39 -4.45 -18.92 18.63
C PHE A 39 -4.52 -19.77 19.90
N THR A 40 -5.31 -19.34 20.89
CA THR A 40 -5.56 -20.13 22.10
C THR A 40 -6.36 -21.39 21.76
N ARG A 41 -7.38 -21.28 20.91
CA ARG A 41 -8.10 -22.45 20.37
C ARG A 41 -7.18 -23.37 19.57
N LEU A 42 -6.37 -22.84 18.65
CA LEU A 42 -5.43 -23.65 17.86
C LEU A 42 -4.42 -24.39 18.76
N ARG A 43 -3.96 -23.76 19.85
CA ARG A 43 -3.12 -24.43 20.85
C ARG A 43 -3.87 -25.54 21.58
N GLY A 44 -5.13 -25.32 21.96
CA GLY A 44 -5.97 -26.36 22.55
C GLY A 44 -6.10 -27.57 21.62
N ILE A 45 -6.42 -27.34 20.34
CA ILE A 45 -6.53 -28.39 19.32
C ILE A 45 -5.21 -29.18 19.18
N LEU A 46 -4.06 -28.51 19.23
CA LEU A 46 -2.76 -29.19 19.15
C LEU A 46 -2.46 -30.03 20.41
N GLN A 47 -2.82 -29.54 21.59
CA GLN A 47 -2.60 -30.24 22.87
C GLN A 47 -3.56 -31.42 23.07
N ASP A 48 -4.80 -31.27 22.63
CA ASP A 48 -5.83 -32.31 22.64
C ASP A 48 -5.68 -33.29 21.46
N GLY A 49 -4.69 -33.08 20.59
CA GLY A 49 -4.49 -33.72 19.29
C GLY A 49 -4.37 -35.25 19.29
N ASP A 50 -3.94 -35.85 20.40
CA ASP A 50 -3.92 -37.31 20.56
C ASP A 50 -5.33 -37.91 20.74
N ALA A 51 -6.33 -37.10 21.12
CA ALA A 51 -7.72 -37.53 21.29
C ALA A 51 -8.63 -37.20 20.09
N SER A 52 -8.22 -36.27 19.22
CA SER A 52 -9.04 -35.72 18.13
C SER A 52 -8.77 -36.31 16.73
N ASN A 53 -7.92 -37.33 16.60
CA ASN A 53 -7.58 -38.00 15.31
C ASN A 53 -7.12 -37.02 14.21
N LEU A 54 -6.42 -35.94 14.57
CA LEU A 54 -5.91 -34.96 13.59
C LEU A 54 -4.63 -35.49 12.92
N ASP A 55 -4.53 -35.34 11.60
CA ASP A 55 -3.35 -35.78 10.86
C ASP A 55 -2.09 -35.00 11.30
N LYS A 56 -0.93 -35.67 11.31
CA LYS A 56 0.35 -35.07 11.68
C LYS A 56 0.68 -33.87 10.80
N ARG A 57 0.27 -33.89 9.53
CA ARG A 57 0.42 -32.76 8.61
C ARG A 57 -0.23 -31.49 9.17
N VAL A 58 -1.44 -31.59 9.70
CA VAL A 58 -2.21 -30.45 10.21
C VAL A 58 -1.60 -29.93 11.51
N GLN A 59 -1.09 -30.82 12.36
CA GLN A 59 -0.33 -30.43 13.56
C GLN A 59 0.89 -29.57 13.19
N TYR A 60 1.68 -29.98 12.19
CA TYR A 60 2.78 -29.17 11.68
C TYR A 60 2.32 -27.82 11.10
N MET A 61 1.18 -27.78 10.41
CA MET A 61 0.64 -26.52 9.90
C MET A 61 0.28 -25.54 11.04
N ILE A 62 -0.26 -26.04 12.16
CA ILE A 62 -0.55 -25.22 13.35
C ILE A 62 0.75 -24.65 13.93
N GLU A 63 1.80 -25.49 14.07
CA GLU A 63 3.11 -25.05 14.56
C GLU A 63 3.72 -23.97 13.65
N VAL A 64 3.63 -24.15 12.33
CA VAL A 64 4.09 -23.15 11.34
C VAL A 64 3.37 -21.82 11.53
N VAL A 65 2.04 -21.82 11.71
CA VAL A 65 1.28 -20.57 11.92
C VAL A 65 1.63 -19.90 13.25
N MET A 66 1.96 -20.68 14.29
CA MET A 66 2.46 -20.13 15.56
C MET A 66 3.85 -19.48 15.40
N ALA A 67 4.73 -20.06 14.57
CA ALA A 67 6.01 -19.46 14.24
C ALA A 67 5.83 -18.14 13.47
N ILE A 68 4.94 -18.11 12.46
CA ILE A 68 4.61 -16.89 11.70
C ILE A 68 4.13 -15.78 12.63
N ARG A 69 3.27 -16.11 13.61
CA ARG A 69 2.82 -15.15 14.63
C ARG A 69 3.98 -14.63 15.48
N LYS A 70 4.90 -15.50 15.90
CA LYS A 70 6.08 -15.11 16.69
C LYS A 70 6.98 -14.15 15.91
N ASP A 71 7.09 -14.36 14.61
CA ASP A 71 7.80 -13.48 13.68
C ASP A 71 6.99 -12.24 13.30
N LYS A 72 5.82 -12.02 13.92
CA LYS A 72 4.92 -10.89 13.69
C LYS A 72 4.50 -10.74 12.23
N PHE A 73 4.23 -11.86 11.55
CA PHE A 73 3.74 -11.88 10.17
C PHE A 73 4.66 -11.14 9.17
N LYS A 74 5.98 -11.06 9.41
CA LYS A 74 6.93 -10.38 8.50
C LYS A 74 6.85 -10.83 7.04
N ALA A 75 6.57 -12.11 6.80
CA ALA A 75 6.43 -12.67 5.46
C ALA A 75 5.04 -12.46 4.83
N TYR A 76 4.07 -11.98 5.62
CA TYR A 76 2.67 -11.81 5.25
C TYR A 76 2.20 -10.43 5.73
N PRO A 77 2.68 -9.33 5.11
CA PRO A 77 2.25 -7.98 5.47
C PRO A 77 0.75 -7.80 5.19
N ALA A 78 0.10 -6.91 5.95
CA ALA A 78 -1.34 -6.67 5.84
C ALA A 78 -1.75 -6.07 4.48
N VAL A 79 -0.91 -5.17 3.96
CA VAL A 79 -1.04 -4.54 2.64
C VAL A 79 0.35 -4.57 2.00
N LEU A 80 0.42 -4.94 0.73
CA LEU A 80 1.66 -4.86 -0.04
C LEU A 80 1.89 -3.41 -0.45
N GLU A 81 3.15 -2.95 -0.45
CA GLU A 81 3.50 -1.56 -0.78
C GLU A 81 2.95 -1.12 -2.15
N GLU A 82 2.96 -2.01 -3.14
CA GLU A 82 2.41 -1.77 -4.48
C GLU A 82 0.88 -1.64 -4.52
N LEU A 83 0.18 -2.07 -3.47
CA LEU A 83 -1.28 -2.09 -3.37
C LEU A 83 -1.83 -1.03 -2.41
N ASP A 84 -0.96 -0.24 -1.78
CA ASP A 84 -1.32 0.85 -0.87
C ASP A 84 -1.64 2.12 -1.68
N LEU A 85 -2.80 2.12 -2.35
CA LEU A 85 -3.19 3.14 -3.33
C LEU A 85 -4.24 4.14 -2.82
N ILE A 86 -4.85 3.86 -1.67
CA ILE A 86 -6.02 4.60 -1.17
C ILE A 86 -5.71 5.04 0.26
N ASP A 87 -5.80 6.36 0.48
CA ASP A 87 -5.63 6.94 1.81
C ASP A 87 -6.63 6.36 2.82
N GLU A 88 -6.19 6.16 4.06
CA GLU A 88 -7.02 5.52 5.10
C GLU A 88 -8.34 6.25 5.35
N ASP A 89 -8.37 7.57 5.17
CA ASP A 89 -9.56 8.42 5.37
C ASP A 89 -10.62 8.24 4.27
N ASP A 90 -10.22 7.80 3.07
CA ASP A 90 -11.12 7.57 1.93
C ASP A 90 -11.61 6.11 1.85
N GLN A 91 -11.11 5.22 2.71
CA GLN A 91 -11.50 3.81 2.73
C GLN A 91 -12.89 3.60 3.34
N ILE A 92 -13.83 3.08 2.55
CA ILE A 92 -15.17 2.72 3.02
C ILE A 92 -15.20 1.26 3.52
N THR A 93 -15.17 1.09 4.84
CA THR A 93 -15.24 -0.24 5.48
C THR A 93 -16.68 -0.72 5.61
N HIS A 94 -17.00 -1.84 4.96
CA HIS A 94 -18.32 -2.46 5.01
C HIS A 94 -18.38 -3.49 6.16
N THR A 95 -19.43 -3.42 6.98
CA THR A 95 -19.64 -4.39 8.07
C THR A 95 -20.62 -5.46 7.62
N LEU A 96 -20.10 -6.64 7.28
CA LEU A 96 -20.88 -7.77 6.78
C LEU A 96 -20.84 -8.93 7.78
N SER A 97 -22.00 -9.51 8.08
CA SER A 97 -22.08 -10.76 8.83
C SER A 97 -22.04 -11.96 7.89
N LEU A 98 -21.47 -13.07 8.36
CA LEU A 98 -21.47 -14.34 7.63
C LEU A 98 -22.84 -15.03 7.60
N GLU A 99 -23.73 -14.66 8.52
CA GLU A 99 -25.07 -15.25 8.64
C GLU A 99 -26.12 -14.51 7.80
N ASP A 100 -25.78 -13.30 7.32
CA ASP A 100 -26.71 -12.46 6.57
C ASP A 100 -26.94 -13.03 5.17
N ALA A 101 -28.20 -13.10 4.76
CA ALA A 101 -28.57 -13.45 3.40
C ALA A 101 -28.25 -12.27 2.46
N ILE A 102 -27.08 -12.30 1.83
CA ILE A 102 -26.66 -11.29 0.87
C ILE A 102 -27.23 -11.64 -0.50
N ASN A 103 -27.87 -10.67 -1.17
CA ASN A 103 -28.27 -10.82 -2.56
C ASN A 103 -27.01 -10.68 -3.45
N PRO A 104 -26.61 -11.71 -4.22
CA PRO A 104 -25.44 -11.62 -5.09
C PRO A 104 -25.68 -10.77 -6.35
N GLU A 105 -26.92 -10.32 -6.60
CA GLU A 105 -27.28 -9.46 -7.73
C GLU A 105 -26.78 -9.96 -9.10
N ASN A 106 -26.69 -11.29 -9.26
CA ASN A 106 -26.16 -11.95 -10.46
C ASN A 106 -26.83 -11.51 -11.78
N GLU A 107 -28.04 -10.98 -11.69
CA GLU A 107 -28.78 -10.44 -12.82
C GLU A 107 -28.11 -9.23 -13.48
N LEU A 108 -27.27 -8.48 -12.76
CA LEU A 108 -26.50 -7.35 -13.29
C LEU A 108 -25.40 -7.80 -14.26
N ASN A 109 -24.96 -9.06 -14.18
CA ASN A 109 -23.97 -9.63 -15.11
C ASN A 109 -24.54 -9.98 -16.50
N VAL A 110 -25.86 -9.86 -16.68
CA VAL A 110 -26.54 -10.18 -17.94
C VAL A 110 -27.01 -8.90 -18.59
N PHE A 111 -26.63 -8.70 -19.86
CA PHE A 111 -27.10 -7.56 -20.63
C PHE A 111 -28.63 -7.56 -20.73
N LYS A 112 -29.23 -6.44 -20.30
CA LYS A 112 -30.66 -6.16 -20.40
C LYS A 112 -30.82 -4.78 -21.03
N MET A 113 -31.92 -4.60 -21.76
CA MET A 113 -32.27 -3.29 -22.29
C MET A 113 -32.67 -2.37 -21.14
N ASP A 114 -31.95 -1.26 -21.00
CA ASP A 114 -32.28 -0.21 -20.04
C ASP A 114 -33.15 0.87 -20.70
N PRO A 115 -34.42 1.06 -20.27
CA PRO A 115 -35.27 2.12 -20.79
C PRO A 115 -34.77 3.53 -20.42
N GLU A 116 -33.92 3.67 -19.40
CA GLU A 116 -33.37 4.95 -18.93
C GLU A 116 -31.87 5.11 -19.25
N PHE A 117 -31.36 4.32 -20.20
CA PHE A 117 -29.95 4.31 -20.63
C PHE A 117 -29.35 5.72 -20.78
N GLU A 118 -30.01 6.62 -21.52
CA GLU A 118 -29.50 7.97 -21.77
C GLU A 118 -29.35 8.83 -20.51
N LYS A 119 -30.13 8.56 -19.45
CA LYS A 119 -30.00 9.28 -18.17
C LYS A 119 -28.90 8.66 -17.33
N ASN A 120 -28.84 7.34 -17.26
CA ASN A 120 -27.87 6.60 -16.46
C ASN A 120 -26.44 6.82 -16.98
N GLU A 121 -26.25 6.87 -18.30
CA GLU A 121 -24.97 7.22 -18.92
C GLU A 121 -24.51 8.64 -18.55
N LYS A 122 -25.43 9.62 -18.53
CA LYS A 122 -25.09 10.99 -18.13
C LYS A 122 -24.69 11.07 -16.65
N GLN A 123 -25.43 10.40 -15.78
CA GLN A 123 -25.09 10.33 -14.36
C GLN A 123 -23.74 9.64 -14.12
N TYR A 124 -23.46 8.58 -14.89
CA TYR A 124 -22.17 7.90 -14.82
C TYR A 124 -21.02 8.81 -15.27
N GLU A 125 -21.20 9.57 -16.35
CA GLU A 125 -20.18 10.52 -16.83
C GLU A 125 -19.91 11.63 -15.82
N GLU A 126 -20.97 12.17 -15.17
CA GLU A 126 -20.83 13.15 -14.09
C GLU A 126 -20.01 12.60 -12.92
N ILE A 127 -20.30 11.37 -12.47
CA ILE A 127 -19.55 10.70 -11.39
C ILE A 127 -18.11 10.38 -11.81
N ARG A 128 -17.91 9.94 -13.06
CA ARG A 128 -16.58 9.64 -13.61
C ARG A 128 -15.70 10.88 -13.60
N ALA A 129 -16.23 12.01 -14.06
CA ALA A 129 -15.52 13.28 -14.08
C ALA A 129 -15.21 13.78 -12.65
N GLU A 130 -16.10 13.56 -11.68
CA GLU A 130 -15.85 13.89 -10.27
C GLU A 130 -14.71 13.07 -9.65
N ILE A 131 -14.64 11.76 -9.94
CA ILE A 131 -13.66 10.86 -9.30
C ILE A 131 -12.29 10.89 -9.99
N ILE A 132 -12.26 10.86 -11.33
CA ILE A 132 -11.03 10.69 -12.11
C ILE A 132 -10.54 12.02 -12.69
N GLY A 133 -11.42 13.03 -12.79
CA GLY A 133 -11.21 14.24 -13.58
C GLY A 133 -11.73 14.07 -15.01
N ASP A 134 -11.86 15.20 -15.70
CA ASP A 134 -12.30 15.20 -17.10
C ASP A 134 -11.17 14.69 -18.02
N ALA A 135 -11.52 13.89 -19.02
CA ALA A 135 -10.50 13.35 -19.94
C ALA A 135 -9.79 14.45 -20.74
N ASP A 136 -10.45 15.60 -20.92
CA ASP A 136 -9.92 16.78 -21.61
C ASP A 136 -8.91 17.59 -20.75
N ASP A 137 -8.85 17.37 -19.43
CA ASP A 137 -7.93 18.07 -18.52
C ASP A 137 -6.55 17.37 -18.43
N SER A 138 -6.38 16.25 -19.16
CA SER A 138 -5.19 15.39 -19.10
C SER A 138 -4.22 15.56 -20.28
N ASP A 139 -4.56 16.40 -21.28
CA ASP A 139 -3.81 16.53 -22.55
C ASP A 139 -3.05 17.88 -22.69
N GLU A 140 -2.91 18.69 -21.64
CA GLU A 140 -2.15 19.96 -21.69
C GLU A 140 -0.68 19.89 -21.20
N GLU A 141 -0.15 18.71 -20.86
CA GLU A 141 1.24 18.53 -20.38
C GLU A 141 2.02 17.58 -21.31
N GLY A 142 2.31 18.00 -22.55
CA GLY A 142 3.09 17.14 -23.46
C GLY A 142 3.46 17.63 -24.86
N SER A 143 3.33 18.92 -25.19
CA SER A 143 3.73 19.44 -26.52
C SER A 143 4.83 20.49 -26.41
N ASP A 144 6.02 20.08 -25.97
CA ASP A 144 7.26 20.85 -26.20
C ASP A 144 7.87 20.39 -27.53
N ASP A 145 7.32 20.94 -28.63
CA ASP A 145 7.91 20.84 -29.96
C ASP A 145 9.16 21.74 -29.99
N GLU A 146 10.33 21.12 -29.81
CA GLU A 146 11.62 21.73 -30.13
C GLU A 146 11.73 22.00 -31.65
N GLU A 147 11.21 23.14 -32.11
CA GLU A 147 11.58 23.73 -33.40
C GLU A 147 12.50 24.93 -33.15
N GLY A 148 13.80 24.64 -33.17
CA GLY A 148 14.85 25.66 -33.15
C GLY A 148 14.81 26.54 -34.39
N SER A 149 14.52 27.83 -34.22
CA SER A 149 14.88 28.85 -35.20
C SER A 149 15.18 30.18 -34.51
N GLY A 150 16.43 30.63 -34.64
CA GLY A 150 16.94 31.83 -34.00
C GLY A 150 16.43 33.13 -34.62
N GLY A 151 16.26 34.14 -33.76
CA GLY A 151 16.08 35.54 -34.13
C GLY A 151 16.11 36.43 -32.88
N GLU A 152 17.21 37.18 -32.71
CA GLU A 152 17.39 38.20 -31.68
C GLU A 152 16.43 39.39 -31.90
N VAL A 153 15.75 39.90 -30.86
CA VAL A 153 15.85 41.27 -30.28
C VAL A 153 14.76 41.58 -29.23
N ASP A 154 15.21 41.87 -28.01
CA ASP A 154 14.89 42.97 -27.06
C ASP A 154 13.49 43.65 -27.04
N GLU A 155 12.76 43.56 -25.91
CA GLU A 155 12.46 44.67 -24.96
C GLU A 155 11.35 44.30 -23.92
N GLU A 156 11.60 44.71 -22.68
CA GLU A 156 10.74 45.00 -21.51
C GLU A 156 9.33 44.38 -21.29
N GLY A 157 9.19 43.78 -20.09
CA GLY A 157 8.26 44.26 -19.07
C GLY A 157 6.81 43.74 -19.06
N GLY A 158 6.51 42.78 -18.17
CA GLY A 158 5.13 42.45 -17.82
C GLY A 158 5.00 41.35 -16.77
N ALA A 159 4.73 41.75 -15.53
CA ALA A 159 4.45 40.84 -14.42
C ALA A 159 3.09 40.14 -14.59
N ALA A 160 3.06 38.81 -14.44
CA ALA A 160 1.87 38.04 -14.08
C ALA A 160 2.30 36.80 -13.29
N ALA A 161 1.55 36.50 -12.23
CA ALA A 161 1.90 35.59 -11.15
C ALA A 161 1.08 34.29 -11.21
N ALA A 162 1.73 33.13 -11.01
CA ALA A 162 1.30 31.85 -10.40
C ALA A 162 2.20 30.70 -10.94
N PRO A 163 2.32 29.51 -10.32
CA PRO A 163 1.94 29.04 -8.99
C PRO A 163 3.15 28.53 -8.17
N SER A 164 2.90 28.05 -6.95
CA SER A 164 3.89 27.55 -5.99
C SER A 164 4.49 26.18 -6.39
N GLY A 165 5.27 26.15 -7.47
CA GLY A 165 6.28 25.10 -7.64
C GLY A 165 7.33 25.26 -6.54
N THR A 166 7.87 24.17 -6.03
CA THR A 166 9.09 24.20 -5.23
C THR A 166 10.13 24.96 -6.02
N THR A 167 10.32 26.25 -5.72
CA THR A 167 11.33 27.08 -6.38
C THR A 167 12.66 26.39 -6.12
N GLU A 168 13.21 25.74 -7.14
CA GLU A 168 14.54 25.19 -7.09
C GLU A 168 15.48 26.37 -6.82
N ILE A 169 15.97 26.44 -5.59
CA ILE A 169 16.88 27.50 -5.19
C ILE A 169 18.21 27.17 -5.84
N ILE A 170 18.47 27.80 -7.00
CA ILE A 170 19.77 27.70 -7.68
C ILE A 170 20.80 28.47 -6.85
N ASP A 171 21.65 27.72 -6.14
CA ASP A 171 22.74 28.28 -5.34
C ASP A 171 23.88 28.75 -6.25
N ASN A 172 23.93 30.07 -6.49
CA ASN A 172 25.01 30.74 -7.23
C ASN A 172 26.18 31.15 -6.33
N THR A 173 26.16 30.85 -5.04
CA THR A 173 27.15 31.36 -4.07
C THR A 173 28.31 30.41 -3.80
N GLU A 174 28.29 29.20 -4.39
CA GLU A 174 29.31 28.13 -4.26
C GLU A 174 29.74 27.86 -2.80
N GLN A 175 28.92 28.21 -1.80
CA GLN A 175 29.33 28.20 -0.39
C GLN A 175 29.69 26.80 0.09
N ASN A 176 28.95 25.79 -0.38
CA ASN A 176 29.21 24.40 -0.06
C ASN A 176 30.58 23.94 -0.60
N LEU A 177 30.93 24.38 -1.80
CA LEU A 177 32.20 24.07 -2.46
C LEU A 177 33.38 24.74 -1.74
N VAL A 178 33.23 25.99 -1.30
CA VAL A 178 34.24 26.72 -0.51
C VAL A 178 34.41 26.09 0.88
N ALA A 179 33.32 25.69 1.54
CA ALA A 179 33.35 25.01 2.83
C ALA A 179 34.12 23.68 2.74
N PHE A 180 33.80 22.86 1.73
CA PHE A 180 34.50 21.59 1.47
C PHE A 180 35.99 21.80 1.20
N ARG A 181 36.37 22.78 0.37
CA ARG A 181 37.78 23.11 0.10
C ARG A 181 38.53 23.51 1.38
N ARG A 182 37.89 24.29 2.25
CA ARG A 182 38.48 24.70 3.52
C ARG A 182 38.68 23.52 4.45
N GLU A 183 37.71 22.61 4.51
CA GLU A 183 37.79 21.38 5.30
C GLU A 183 38.96 20.50 4.83
N VAL A 184 39.01 20.18 3.53
CA VAL A 184 40.11 19.40 2.93
C VAL A 184 41.47 20.05 3.20
N TYR A 185 41.57 21.37 3.02
CA TYR A 185 42.81 22.11 3.29
C TYR A 185 43.24 22.02 4.76
N LEU A 186 42.30 22.19 5.69
CA LEU A 186 42.58 22.09 7.12
C LEU A 186 42.99 20.68 7.53
N THR A 187 42.31 19.65 7.02
CA THR A 187 42.64 18.24 7.28
C THR A 187 44.05 17.90 6.82
N ILE A 188 44.45 18.37 5.63
CA ILE A 188 45.83 18.19 5.14
C ILE A 188 46.82 18.97 6.01
N GLN A 189 46.49 20.19 6.42
CA GLN A 189 47.37 21.05 7.22
C GLN A 189 47.52 20.58 8.68
N SER A 190 46.51 19.88 9.22
CA SER A 190 46.52 19.34 10.58
C SER A 190 47.15 17.95 10.70
N SER A 191 47.42 17.28 9.57
CA SER A 191 48.03 15.95 9.53
C SER A 191 49.56 16.03 9.59
N LEU A 192 50.21 15.06 10.22
CA LEU A 192 51.68 15.05 10.36
C LEU A 192 52.39 14.46 9.12
N ASP A 193 51.78 13.46 8.48
CA ASP A 193 52.32 12.80 7.28
C ASP A 193 51.20 12.42 6.29
N PHE A 194 51.57 12.13 5.04
CA PHE A 194 50.61 11.86 3.95
C PHE A 194 49.70 10.66 4.22
N GLN A 195 50.15 9.69 5.02
CA GLN A 195 49.35 8.52 5.41
C GLN A 195 48.22 8.89 6.37
N GLU A 196 48.45 9.87 7.26
CA GLU A 196 47.45 10.38 8.19
C GLU A 196 46.45 11.30 7.49
N ALA A 197 46.92 12.11 6.53
CA ALA A 197 46.04 12.97 5.72
C ALA A 197 45.10 12.18 4.79
N ALA A 198 45.47 10.95 4.42
CA ALA A 198 44.69 10.08 3.55
C ALA A 198 43.72 9.16 4.31
N HIS A 199 43.91 8.96 5.61
CA HIS A 199 43.11 8.09 6.47
C HIS A 199 41.97 8.87 7.12
#